data_AF-A0A2G9HDV2-F1
#
_entry.id   AF-A0A2G9HDV2-F1
#
_cell.length_a   1.000
_cell.length_b   1.000
_cell.length_c   1.000
_cell.angle_alpha   90.00
_cell.angle_beta   90.00
_cell.angle_gamma   90.00
#
_symmetry.space_group_name_H-M   'P 1'
#
loop_
_entity.id
_entity.type
_entity.pdbx_description
1 polymer ?
#
loop_
_entity_poly.entity_id
_entity_poly.type
_entity_poly.pdbx_seq_one_letter_code
_entity_poly.pdbx_strand_id
1 'polypeptide(L)'
;MSASQTLGGASRCGWVLGPSLDKIIKNVAWRKHSHLVSVCKSALDKLESLSDDASDPNSCSPLYGLSYSDAEFLLQPLIMALESGSPKVFDPALDCAFRLFSFGLIRGCEIKDNSSIIFRLIDSVCKCATLGDEAIELTVLKVLLSAVRSPFVYIRGDCLIYVVRSCYNVYLGGHSGTNQICAKCVLAQMMIIVFTRVEENSLPINIKNVSVSELLEFADRNLNEGSSIQFVQNFINEIVEAKDSPPDLKLSLGLQNRCNFPEDKADEGYGKSVDEAADLSWYSKIREDGFMLYKNLCKLSMKFSSEENSDDQILLRGKILSLELLNVIMGNAGPIWRTNERFLNVVKQYLCLSLLKNSALSVMTIYQLLCSIFWNLLSKFRFGLKSEIGIFFPMLILRVLENVLQPSFLQKITVLNLLEKISQDPQIIIDTFVNYDCDVEAPNILERY
;
A
#
# COMPACT_ATOMS: atom_id res chain seq x y z
N MET A 1 -36.42 -25.32 -16.41
CA MET A 1 -34.97 -25.50 -16.21
C MET A 1 -34.63 -24.82 -14.89
N SER A 2 -34.43 -25.60 -13.83
CA SER A 2 -34.28 -25.13 -12.45
C SER A 2 -32.91 -24.47 -12.26
N ALA A 3 -32.90 -23.15 -12.00
CA ALA A 3 -31.72 -22.47 -11.51
C ALA A 3 -31.26 -23.16 -10.22
N SER A 4 -29.99 -23.57 -10.16
CA SER A 4 -29.39 -24.09 -8.93
C SER A 4 -29.58 -23.06 -7.82
N GLN A 5 -30.31 -23.40 -6.76
CA GLN A 5 -30.36 -22.57 -5.56
C GLN A 5 -28.93 -22.45 -5.04
N THR A 6 -28.33 -21.27 -5.20
CA THR A 6 -27.03 -20.95 -4.61
C THR A 6 -27.21 -20.89 -3.10
N LEU A 7 -26.42 -21.67 -2.36
CA LEU A 7 -26.30 -21.55 -0.90
C LEU A 7 -26.09 -20.06 -0.55
N GLY A 8 -26.92 -19.49 0.32
CA GLY A 8 -26.87 -18.08 0.70
C GLY A 8 -27.99 -17.18 0.15
N GLY A 9 -29.02 -17.73 -0.50
CA GLY A 9 -30.23 -16.97 -0.85
C GLY A 9 -30.06 -16.04 -2.07
N ALA A 10 -30.89 -14.99 -2.13
CA ALA A 10 -30.99 -14.10 -3.28
C ALA A 10 -30.04 -12.89 -3.22
N SER A 11 -29.45 -12.60 -2.05
CA SER A 11 -28.55 -11.46 -1.87
C SER A 11 -27.17 -11.70 -2.49
N ARG A 12 -26.55 -10.63 -3.02
CA ARG A 12 -25.18 -10.69 -3.59
C ARG A 12 -24.13 -11.05 -2.54
N CYS A 13 -24.29 -10.53 -1.32
CA CYS A 13 -23.46 -10.93 -0.19
C CYS A 13 -23.63 -12.41 0.13
N GLY A 14 -24.86 -12.93 0.02
CA GLY A 14 -25.18 -14.35 0.17
C GLY A 14 -24.47 -15.26 -0.81
N TRP A 15 -24.31 -14.85 -2.07
CA TRP A 15 -23.58 -15.65 -3.09
C TRP A 15 -22.10 -15.88 -2.75
N VAL A 16 -21.50 -14.99 -1.96
CA VAL A 16 -20.12 -15.10 -1.51
C VAL A 16 -20.02 -15.75 -0.13
N LEU A 17 -20.88 -15.33 0.80
CA LEU A 17 -20.87 -15.80 2.18
C LEU A 17 -21.38 -17.24 2.28
N GLY A 18 -22.48 -17.57 1.60
CA GLY A 18 -23.16 -18.86 1.74
C GLY A 18 -22.26 -20.07 1.44
N PRO A 19 -21.63 -20.16 0.25
CA PRO A 19 -20.75 -21.27 -0.08
C PRO A 19 -19.52 -21.35 0.85
N SER A 20 -19.01 -20.20 1.30
CA SER A 20 -17.86 -20.16 2.21
C SER A 20 -18.21 -20.60 3.62
N LEU A 21 -19.37 -20.19 4.16
CA LEU A 21 -19.87 -20.65 5.45
C LEU A 21 -20.14 -22.16 5.47
N ASP A 22 -20.70 -22.71 4.38
CA ASP A 22 -20.89 -24.15 4.24
C ASP A 22 -19.55 -24.92 4.18
N LYS A 23 -18.55 -24.40 3.45
CA LYS A 23 -17.19 -24.97 3.47
C LYS A 23 -16.56 -24.93 4.87
N ILE A 24 -16.73 -23.83 5.60
CA ILE A 24 -16.27 -23.70 6.99
C ILE A 24 -16.91 -24.79 7.85
N ILE A 25 -18.24 -24.95 7.79
CA ILE A 25 -18.96 -25.97 8.56
C ILE A 25 -18.44 -27.38 8.26
N LYS A 26 -18.19 -27.69 6.99
CA LYS A 26 -17.68 -29.01 6.54
C LYS A 26 -16.25 -29.29 6.99
N ASN A 27 -15.41 -28.27 7.08
CA ASN A 27 -13.99 -28.40 7.44
C ASN A 27 -13.74 -28.33 8.96
N VAL A 28 -14.69 -27.82 9.73
CA VAL A 28 -14.57 -27.70 11.18
C VAL A 28 -14.66 -29.06 11.87
N ALA A 29 -13.70 -29.35 12.76
CA ALA A 29 -13.81 -30.46 13.70
C ALA A 29 -14.92 -30.17 14.73
N TRP A 30 -16.09 -30.76 14.54
CA TRP A 30 -17.31 -30.47 15.33
C TRP A 30 -17.11 -30.50 16.85
N ARG A 31 -16.22 -31.36 17.35
CA ARG A 31 -15.90 -31.49 18.79
C ARG A 31 -15.12 -30.30 19.37
N LYS A 32 -14.39 -29.53 18.55
CA LYS A 32 -13.56 -28.40 18.99
C LYS A 32 -14.21 -27.04 18.76
N HIS A 33 -15.08 -26.90 17.75
CA HIS A 33 -15.70 -25.62 17.40
C HIS A 33 -17.22 -25.75 17.17
N SER A 34 -17.92 -26.41 18.08
CA SER A 34 -19.39 -26.53 18.04
C SER A 34 -20.09 -25.17 18.00
N HIS A 35 -19.55 -24.17 18.71
CA HIS A 35 -20.05 -22.80 18.69
C HIS A 35 -19.91 -22.16 17.29
N LEU A 36 -18.74 -22.26 16.65
CA LEU A 36 -18.53 -21.75 15.28
C LEU A 36 -19.51 -22.38 14.29
N VAL A 37 -19.74 -23.69 14.37
CA VAL A 37 -20.72 -24.37 13.51
C VAL A 37 -22.13 -23.85 13.75
N SER A 38 -22.53 -23.61 14.99
CA SER A 38 -23.85 -23.05 15.30
C SER A 38 -24.03 -21.64 14.73
N VAL A 39 -23.00 -20.79 14.84
CA VAL A 39 -23.02 -19.42 14.32
C VAL A 39 -23.06 -19.41 12.79
N CYS A 40 -22.27 -20.25 12.11
CA CYS A 40 -22.30 -20.36 10.65
C CYS A 40 -23.66 -20.85 10.13
N LYS A 41 -24.29 -21.82 10.80
CA LYS A 41 -25.64 -22.30 10.43
C LYS A 41 -26.70 -21.21 10.60
N SER A 42 -26.66 -20.50 11.73
CA SER A 42 -27.57 -19.39 11.99
C SER A 42 -27.41 -18.25 10.96
N ALA A 43 -26.17 -17.97 10.54
CA ALA A 43 -25.88 -17.02 9.46
C ALA A 43 -26.42 -17.50 8.10
N LEU A 44 -26.30 -18.79 7.78
CA LEU A 44 -26.88 -19.37 6.56
C LEU A 44 -28.41 -19.27 6.55
N ASP A 45 -29.07 -19.64 7.65
CA ASP A 45 -30.53 -19.55 7.77
C ASP A 45 -31.00 -18.09 7.61
N LYS A 46 -30.24 -17.14 8.16
CA LYS A 46 -30.52 -15.71 8.00
C LYS A 46 -30.35 -15.23 6.56
N LEU A 47 -29.29 -15.67 5.85
CA LEU A 47 -29.04 -15.32 4.45
C LEU A 47 -30.17 -15.74 3.51
N GLU A 48 -30.84 -16.87 3.78
CA GLU A 48 -31.98 -17.33 2.97
C GLU A 48 -33.17 -16.34 2.99
N SER A 49 -33.31 -15.60 4.09
CA SER A 49 -34.38 -14.60 4.26
C SER A 49 -34.05 -13.20 3.73
N LEU A 50 -32.79 -12.95 3.37
CA LEU A 50 -32.29 -11.62 2.99
C LEU A 50 -32.29 -11.42 1.47
N SER A 51 -32.70 -10.24 1.04
CA SER A 51 -32.62 -9.76 -0.34
C SER A 51 -31.86 -8.44 -0.38
N ASP A 52 -31.18 -8.14 -1.50
CA ASP A 52 -30.50 -6.86 -1.67
C ASP A 52 -31.51 -5.70 -1.63
N ASP A 53 -31.36 -4.78 -0.67
CA ASP A 53 -32.14 -3.54 -0.66
C ASP A 53 -31.72 -2.65 -1.85
N ALA A 54 -32.62 -2.45 -2.81
CA ALA A 54 -32.38 -1.67 -4.03
C ALA A 54 -32.32 -0.16 -3.79
N SER A 55 -32.69 0.32 -2.60
CA SER A 55 -33.04 1.72 -2.35
C SER A 55 -31.95 2.59 -1.73
N ASP A 56 -30.76 2.08 -1.37
CA ASP A 56 -29.73 2.98 -0.83
C ASP A 56 -28.27 2.59 -1.13
N PRO A 57 -27.66 3.13 -2.21
CA PRO A 57 -26.23 3.01 -2.45
C PRO A 57 -25.37 3.75 -1.41
N ASN A 58 -25.96 4.57 -0.53
CA ASN A 58 -25.28 5.39 0.47
C ASN A 58 -25.51 4.93 1.92
N SER A 59 -26.18 3.79 2.15
CA SER A 59 -26.28 3.27 3.52
C SER A 59 -24.87 2.97 4.05
N CYS A 60 -24.51 3.53 5.21
CA CYS A 60 -23.24 3.27 5.91
C CYS A 60 -23.16 1.84 6.48
N SER A 61 -23.83 0.88 5.86
CA SER A 61 -23.75 -0.52 6.23
C SER A 61 -22.44 -1.14 5.72
N PRO A 62 -21.78 -2.00 6.52
CA PRO A 62 -20.54 -2.63 6.12
C PRO A 62 -20.69 -3.61 4.95
N LEU A 63 -21.91 -4.09 4.66
CA LEU A 63 -22.21 -4.97 3.52
C LEU A 63 -23.26 -4.36 2.61
N TYR A 64 -23.05 -4.51 1.30
CA TYR A 64 -23.94 -4.00 0.26
C TYR A 64 -25.36 -4.57 0.38
N GLY A 65 -26.35 -3.68 0.39
CA GLY A 65 -27.77 -4.05 0.34
C GLY A 65 -28.32 -4.69 1.62
N LEU A 66 -27.57 -4.63 2.74
CA LEU A 66 -27.95 -5.22 4.02
C LEU A 66 -27.97 -4.16 5.13
N SER A 67 -28.73 -4.39 6.21
CA SER A 67 -28.71 -3.55 7.40
C SER A 67 -27.40 -3.70 8.19
N TYR A 68 -27.03 -2.71 9.01
CA TYR A 68 -25.81 -2.77 9.84
C TYR A 68 -25.81 -4.00 10.77
N SER A 69 -26.95 -4.28 11.43
CA SER A 69 -27.09 -5.43 12.32
C SER A 69 -26.98 -6.77 11.60
N ASP A 70 -27.55 -6.88 10.40
CA ASP A 70 -27.43 -8.10 9.60
C ASP A 70 -25.99 -8.27 9.10
N ALA A 71 -25.34 -7.19 8.69
CA ALA A 71 -23.97 -7.23 8.22
C ALA A 71 -22.97 -7.63 9.32
N GLU A 72 -23.12 -7.09 10.53
CA GLU A 72 -22.32 -7.49 11.69
C GLU A 72 -22.54 -8.97 12.04
N PHE A 73 -23.80 -9.40 12.06
CA PHE A 73 -24.16 -10.80 12.32
C PHE A 73 -23.55 -11.78 11.31
N LEU A 74 -23.52 -11.41 10.04
CA LEU A 74 -23.01 -12.25 8.95
C LEU A 74 -21.48 -12.29 8.87
N LEU A 75 -20.79 -11.20 9.27
CA LEU A 75 -19.33 -11.14 9.28
C LEU A 75 -18.71 -11.79 10.53
N GLN A 76 -19.46 -11.88 11.63
CA GLN A 76 -18.98 -12.48 12.87
C GLN A 76 -18.50 -13.95 12.72
N PRO A 77 -19.22 -14.88 12.06
CA PRO A 77 -18.70 -16.24 11.83
C PRO A 77 -17.40 -16.25 11.02
N LEU A 78 -17.21 -15.30 10.11
CA LEU A 78 -15.99 -15.18 9.31
C LEU A 78 -14.79 -14.83 10.19
N ILE A 79 -14.95 -13.84 11.07
CA ILE A 79 -13.94 -13.43 12.06
C ILE A 79 -13.58 -14.60 12.98
N MET A 80 -14.59 -15.30 13.51
CA MET A 80 -14.37 -16.46 14.37
C MET A 80 -13.66 -17.62 13.64
N ALA A 81 -13.91 -17.80 12.33
CA ALA A 81 -13.22 -18.79 11.53
C ALA A 81 -11.73 -18.42 11.35
N LEU A 82 -11.41 -17.15 11.11
CA LEU A 82 -10.03 -16.65 11.03
C LEU A 82 -9.28 -16.81 12.36
N GLU A 83 -9.96 -16.59 13.48
CA GLU A 83 -9.41 -16.72 14.84
C GLU A 83 -9.31 -18.18 15.34
N SER A 84 -9.82 -19.16 14.56
CA SER A 84 -9.87 -20.57 14.98
C SER A 84 -8.51 -21.25 15.08
N GLY A 85 -7.47 -20.70 14.43
CA GLY A 85 -6.12 -21.26 14.39
C GLY A 85 -5.98 -22.57 13.59
N SER A 86 -7.00 -22.97 12.82
CA SER A 86 -6.95 -24.17 11.99
C SER A 86 -6.89 -23.83 10.48
N PRO A 87 -5.82 -24.22 9.75
CA PRO A 87 -5.65 -23.90 8.32
C PRO A 87 -6.86 -24.26 7.47
N LYS A 88 -7.42 -25.45 7.69
CA LYS A 88 -8.61 -25.94 6.96
C LYS A 88 -9.86 -25.08 7.13
N VAL A 89 -9.92 -24.30 8.22
CA VAL A 89 -11.08 -23.49 8.61
C VAL A 89 -10.93 -22.05 8.15
N PHE A 90 -9.74 -21.46 8.29
CA PHE A 90 -9.55 -20.09 7.87
C PHE A 90 -9.23 -19.93 6.38
N ASP A 91 -8.79 -20.97 5.64
CA ASP A 91 -8.61 -20.88 4.17
C ASP A 91 -9.91 -20.47 3.44
N PRO A 92 -11.08 -21.13 3.65
CA PRO A 92 -12.35 -20.66 3.10
C PRO A 92 -12.76 -19.27 3.59
N ALA A 93 -12.35 -18.89 4.79
CA ALA A 93 -12.65 -17.58 5.36
C ALA A 93 -11.82 -16.47 4.68
N LEU A 94 -10.54 -16.71 4.41
CA LEU A 94 -9.68 -15.78 3.69
C LEU A 94 -10.13 -15.61 2.23
N ASP A 95 -10.50 -16.70 1.53
CA ASP A 95 -11.06 -16.61 0.16
C ASP A 95 -12.38 -15.81 0.15
N CYS A 96 -13.24 -16.01 1.16
CA CYS A 96 -14.46 -15.22 1.31
C CYS A 96 -14.15 -13.73 1.51
N ALA A 97 -13.23 -13.39 2.42
CA ALA A 97 -12.81 -12.01 2.66
C ALA A 97 -12.24 -11.36 1.38
N PHE A 98 -11.40 -12.08 0.64
CA PHE A 98 -10.85 -11.62 -0.64
C PHE A 98 -11.95 -11.28 -1.66
N ARG A 99 -12.94 -12.16 -1.82
CA ARG A 99 -14.08 -11.93 -2.73
C ARG A 99 -14.95 -10.76 -2.28
N LEU A 100 -15.22 -10.64 -0.98
CA LEU A 100 -16.02 -9.55 -0.42
C LEU A 100 -15.39 -8.17 -0.70
N PHE A 101 -14.07 -8.04 -0.52
CA PHE A 101 -13.35 -6.81 -0.86
C PHE A 101 -13.25 -6.61 -2.38
N SER A 102 -12.88 -7.65 -3.13
CA SER A 102 -12.63 -7.54 -4.57
C SER A 102 -13.88 -7.18 -5.38
N PHE A 103 -15.03 -7.69 -4.97
CA PHE A 103 -16.32 -7.41 -5.60
C PHE A 103 -16.98 -6.12 -5.10
N GLY A 104 -16.36 -5.40 -4.16
CA GLY A 104 -16.94 -4.18 -3.58
C GLY A 104 -18.24 -4.43 -2.82
N LEU A 105 -18.38 -5.63 -2.24
CA LEU A 105 -19.52 -5.99 -1.39
C LEU A 105 -19.36 -5.41 0.01
N ILE A 106 -18.13 -5.24 0.49
CA ILE A 106 -17.84 -4.44 1.68
C ILE A 106 -17.87 -2.95 1.29
N ARG A 107 -18.73 -2.16 1.93
CA ARG A 107 -18.98 -0.75 1.59
C ARG A 107 -18.93 0.19 2.80
N GLY A 108 -18.85 1.49 2.50
CA GLY A 108 -19.31 2.56 3.39
C GLY A 108 -18.49 2.77 4.67
N CYS A 109 -17.32 2.15 4.79
CA CYS A 109 -16.55 2.16 6.05
C CYS A 109 -15.31 3.04 5.93
N GLU A 110 -15.35 4.20 6.60
CA GLU A 110 -14.13 4.86 7.08
C GLU A 110 -13.58 4.01 8.23
N ILE A 111 -12.49 3.29 8.00
CA ILE A 111 -11.90 2.38 8.99
C ILE A 111 -10.80 3.13 9.74
N LYS A 112 -11.17 3.67 10.91
CA LYS A 112 -10.28 4.40 11.82
C LYS A 112 -10.04 3.67 13.13
N ASP A 113 -11.11 3.16 13.71
CA ASP A 113 -11.12 2.70 15.11
C ASP A 113 -11.31 1.19 15.20
N ASN A 114 -10.80 0.62 16.29
CA ASN A 114 -10.90 -0.80 16.61
C ASN A 114 -12.35 -1.30 16.78
N SER A 115 -13.33 -0.39 16.81
CA SER A 115 -14.75 -0.69 16.97
C SER A 115 -15.41 -1.24 15.70
N SER A 116 -14.87 -0.95 14.52
CA SER A 116 -15.48 -1.40 13.26
C SER A 116 -15.36 -2.93 13.10
N ILE A 117 -16.47 -3.58 12.72
CA ILE A 117 -16.44 -5.02 12.38
C ILE A 117 -15.49 -5.31 11.20
N ILE A 118 -15.33 -4.35 10.27
CA ILE A 118 -14.38 -4.48 9.16
C ILE A 118 -12.94 -4.31 9.65
N PHE A 119 -12.68 -3.45 10.64
CA PHE A 119 -11.37 -3.40 11.29
C PHE A 119 -11.06 -4.76 11.94
N ARG A 120 -12.00 -5.33 12.70
CA ARG A 120 -11.83 -6.65 13.32
C ARG A 120 -11.56 -7.74 12.27
N LEU A 121 -12.26 -7.71 11.13
CA LEU A 121 -11.99 -8.61 10.02
C LEU A 121 -10.56 -8.45 9.49
N ILE A 122 -10.11 -7.22 9.23
CA ILE A 122 -8.74 -6.94 8.77
C ILE A 122 -7.70 -7.36 9.82
N ASP A 123 -7.97 -7.10 11.10
CA ASP A 123 -7.11 -7.50 12.21
C ASP A 123 -6.97 -9.02 12.32
N SER A 124 -8.07 -9.77 12.23
CA SER A 124 -8.03 -11.23 12.18
C SER A 124 -7.27 -11.75 10.95
N VAL A 125 -7.43 -11.13 9.77
CA VAL A 125 -6.65 -11.46 8.56
C VAL A 125 -5.15 -11.20 8.78
N CYS A 126 -4.78 -10.05 9.37
CA CYS A 126 -3.39 -9.71 9.68
C CYS A 126 -2.77 -10.71 10.68
N LYS A 127 -3.54 -11.19 11.66
CA LYS A 127 -3.09 -12.22 12.61
C LYS A 127 -2.86 -13.58 11.95
N CYS A 128 -3.57 -13.93 10.88
CA CYS A 128 -3.32 -15.17 10.15
C CYS A 128 -1.92 -15.24 9.52
N ALA A 129 -1.31 -14.10 9.18
CA ALA A 129 0.06 -14.07 8.63
C ALA A 129 1.13 -14.53 9.63
N THR A 130 0.88 -14.53 10.94
CA THR A 130 1.88 -14.97 11.93
C THR A 130 1.96 -16.49 12.10
N LEU A 131 1.15 -17.26 11.37
CA LEU A 131 1.10 -18.72 11.47
C LEU A 131 2.25 -19.44 10.73
N GLY A 132 2.97 -18.73 9.85
CA GLY A 132 4.19 -19.23 9.19
C GLY A 132 3.94 -20.26 8.08
N ASP A 133 2.74 -20.32 7.52
CA ASP A 133 2.40 -21.15 6.36
C ASP A 133 2.42 -20.30 5.07
N GLU A 134 3.17 -20.77 4.07
CA GLU A 134 3.41 -20.04 2.83
C GLU A 134 2.14 -19.78 2.00
N ALA A 135 1.20 -20.74 1.94
CA ALA A 135 -0.03 -20.56 1.17
C ALA A 135 -0.94 -19.52 1.83
N ILE A 136 -0.89 -19.46 3.16
CA ILE A 136 -1.68 -18.57 3.99
C ILE A 136 -1.14 -17.15 3.89
N GLU A 137 0.18 -16.98 3.93
CA GLU A 137 0.84 -15.69 3.68
C GLU A 137 0.39 -15.07 2.35
N LEU A 138 0.41 -15.85 1.26
CA LEU A 138 -0.05 -15.38 -0.06
C LEU A 138 -1.53 -14.97 -0.03
N THR A 139 -2.38 -15.75 0.62
CA THR A 139 -3.81 -15.44 0.69
C THR A 139 -4.07 -14.19 1.54
N VAL A 140 -3.35 -14.01 2.64
CA VAL A 140 -3.40 -12.78 3.45
C VAL A 140 -2.98 -11.57 2.61
N LEU A 141 -1.88 -11.67 1.85
CA LEU A 141 -1.45 -10.61 0.92
C LEU A 141 -2.52 -10.28 -0.13
N LYS A 142 -3.20 -11.30 -0.69
CA LYS A 142 -4.33 -11.12 -1.62
C LYS A 142 -5.46 -10.31 -0.98
N VAL A 143 -5.90 -10.70 0.22
CA VAL A 143 -6.99 -10.04 0.94
C VAL A 143 -6.62 -8.59 1.27
N LEU A 144 -5.44 -8.35 1.85
CA LEU A 144 -5.03 -7.00 2.26
C LEU A 144 -4.88 -6.06 1.06
N LEU A 145 -4.31 -6.53 -0.06
CA LEU A 145 -4.24 -5.70 -1.27
C LEU A 145 -5.62 -5.42 -1.85
N SER A 146 -6.53 -6.40 -1.85
CA SER A 146 -7.92 -6.19 -2.31
C SER A 146 -8.68 -5.17 -1.44
N ALA A 147 -8.43 -5.16 -0.13
CA ALA A 147 -9.00 -4.19 0.80
C ALA A 147 -8.49 -2.77 0.52
N VAL A 148 -7.18 -2.58 0.35
CA VAL A 148 -6.58 -1.28 0.00
C VAL A 148 -7.03 -0.82 -1.39
N ARG A 149 -7.17 -1.74 -2.34
CA ARG A 149 -7.61 -1.47 -3.73
C ARG A 149 -9.05 -0.99 -3.82
N SER A 150 -9.95 -1.52 -2.98
CA SER A 150 -11.38 -1.24 -3.09
C SER A 150 -11.66 0.27 -3.04
N PRO A 151 -12.45 0.82 -3.98
CA PRO A 151 -12.86 2.22 -3.94
C PRO A 151 -13.96 2.49 -2.91
N PHE A 152 -14.59 1.44 -2.36
CA PHE A 152 -15.70 1.54 -1.42
C PHE A 152 -15.28 1.44 0.05
N VAL A 153 -13.98 1.19 0.29
CA VAL A 153 -13.40 1.05 1.63
C VAL A 153 -12.30 2.08 1.78
N TYR A 154 -12.36 2.88 2.85
CA TYR A 154 -11.35 3.87 3.15
C TYR A 154 -10.62 3.54 4.44
N ILE A 155 -9.44 2.91 4.30
CA ILE A 155 -8.56 2.54 5.42
C ILE A 155 -7.71 3.76 5.83
N ARG A 156 -7.78 4.16 7.11
CA ARG A 156 -7.23 5.43 7.62
C ARG A 156 -6.08 5.25 8.59
N GLY A 157 -5.25 6.28 8.70
CA GLY A 157 -4.33 6.52 9.82
C GLY A 157 -3.54 5.29 10.24
N ASP A 158 -3.62 4.95 11.53
CA ASP A 158 -2.89 3.83 12.12
C ASP A 158 -3.35 2.47 11.57
N CYS A 159 -4.61 2.33 11.15
CA CYS A 159 -5.07 1.10 10.50
C CYS A 159 -4.38 0.88 9.15
N LEU A 160 -4.19 1.93 8.34
CA LEU A 160 -3.45 1.82 7.08
C LEU A 160 -1.98 1.43 7.34
N ILE A 161 -1.35 2.08 8.32
CA ILE A 161 0.02 1.76 8.73
C ILE A 161 0.11 0.31 9.22
N TYR A 162 -0.89 -0.16 9.97
CA TYR A 162 -0.97 -1.53 10.45
C TYR A 162 -1.08 -2.54 9.31
N VAL A 163 -1.96 -2.33 8.34
CA VAL A 163 -2.10 -3.18 7.14
C VAL A 163 -0.78 -3.27 6.36
N VAL A 164 -0.16 -2.12 6.10
CA VAL A 164 1.16 -2.07 5.42
C VAL A 164 2.22 -2.79 6.24
N ARG A 165 2.24 -2.60 7.57
CA ARG A 165 3.18 -3.29 8.46
C ARG A 165 2.98 -4.80 8.46
N SER A 166 1.75 -5.30 8.39
CA SER A 166 1.48 -6.73 8.30
C SER A 166 2.08 -7.34 7.02
N CYS A 167 1.88 -6.71 5.85
CA CYS A 167 2.54 -7.14 4.61
C CYS A 167 4.07 -7.03 4.68
N TYR A 168 4.57 -5.98 5.32
CA TYR A 168 6.01 -5.78 5.56
C TYR A 168 6.62 -6.88 6.43
N ASN A 169 5.89 -7.33 7.45
CA ASN A 169 6.32 -8.44 8.30
C ASN A 169 6.33 -9.78 7.55
N VAL A 170 5.38 -10.02 6.64
CA VAL A 170 5.43 -11.20 5.74
C VAL A 170 6.69 -11.17 4.88
N TYR A 171 7.10 -10.00 4.37
CA TYR A 171 8.37 -9.90 3.64
C TYR A 171 9.60 -10.20 4.51
N LEU A 172 9.63 -9.71 5.74
CA LEU A 172 10.78 -9.89 6.63
C LEU A 172 10.87 -11.30 7.22
N GLY A 173 9.74 -11.89 7.60
CA GLY A 173 9.65 -13.19 8.25
C GLY A 173 9.38 -14.36 7.30
N GLY A 174 9.03 -14.10 6.04
CA GLY A 174 8.74 -15.15 5.06
C GLY A 174 9.96 -16.02 4.80
N HIS A 175 9.77 -17.33 4.69
CA HIS A 175 10.84 -18.29 4.44
C HIS A 175 11.06 -18.54 2.95
N SER A 176 9.99 -18.42 2.14
CA SER A 176 10.03 -18.55 0.69
C SER A 176 10.42 -17.26 -0.01
N GLY A 177 11.41 -17.33 -0.90
CA GLY A 177 11.82 -16.21 -1.75
C GLY A 177 10.66 -15.67 -2.60
N THR A 178 9.79 -16.55 -3.10
CA THR A 178 8.61 -16.15 -3.88
C THR A 178 7.61 -15.36 -3.04
N ASN A 179 7.33 -15.79 -1.81
CA ASN A 179 6.43 -15.07 -0.91
C ASN A 179 6.98 -13.70 -0.53
N GLN A 180 8.29 -13.61 -0.31
CA GLN A 180 8.97 -12.35 -0.08
C GLN A 180 8.82 -11.41 -1.29
N ILE A 181 9.04 -11.90 -2.52
CA ILE A 181 8.84 -11.10 -3.73
C ILE A 181 7.36 -10.68 -3.87
N CYS A 182 6.41 -11.58 -3.62
CA CYS A 182 4.97 -11.26 -3.59
C CYS A 182 4.66 -10.15 -2.57
N ALA A 183 5.14 -10.28 -1.34
CA ALA A 183 4.93 -9.28 -0.29
C ALA A 183 5.52 -7.91 -0.68
N LYS A 184 6.74 -7.89 -1.25
CA LYS A 184 7.38 -6.69 -1.79
C LYS A 184 6.51 -6.04 -2.88
N CYS A 185 6.04 -6.81 -3.85
CA CYS A 185 5.22 -6.30 -4.96
C CYS A 185 3.85 -5.81 -4.49
N VAL A 186 3.24 -6.50 -3.52
CA VAL A 186 1.98 -6.07 -2.89
C VAL A 186 2.16 -4.75 -2.17
N LEU A 187 3.24 -4.58 -1.40
CA LEU A 187 3.56 -3.31 -0.74
C LEU A 187 3.78 -2.19 -1.76
N ALA A 188 4.54 -2.45 -2.83
CA ALA A 188 4.73 -1.46 -3.90
C ALA A 188 3.41 -1.09 -4.58
N GLN A 189 2.53 -2.07 -4.86
CA GLN A 189 1.21 -1.82 -5.41
C GLN A 189 0.32 -1.01 -4.46
N MET A 190 0.37 -1.29 -3.15
CA MET A 190 -0.31 -0.48 -2.13
C MET A 190 0.20 0.96 -2.13
N MET A 191 1.52 1.17 -2.26
CA MET A 191 2.08 2.53 -2.37
C MET A 191 1.54 3.23 -3.63
N ILE A 192 1.57 2.58 -4.79
CA ILE A 192 1.03 3.18 -6.02
C ILE A 192 -0.43 3.60 -5.84
N ILE A 193 -1.26 2.72 -5.27
CA ILE A 193 -2.68 3.02 -5.00
C ILE A 193 -2.82 4.21 -4.05
N VAL A 194 -2.22 4.14 -2.85
CA VAL A 194 -2.37 5.17 -1.81
C VAL A 194 -1.88 6.53 -2.32
N PHE A 195 -0.70 6.59 -2.94
CA PHE A 195 -0.12 7.85 -3.36
C PHE A 195 -0.76 8.42 -4.64
N THR A 196 -1.35 7.58 -5.49
CA THR A 196 -2.23 8.07 -6.58
C THR A 196 -3.52 8.68 -6.01
N ARG A 197 -4.11 8.07 -4.97
CA ARG A 197 -5.26 8.66 -4.25
C ARG A 197 -4.92 9.98 -3.57
N VAL A 198 -3.69 10.14 -3.06
CA VAL A 198 -3.19 11.40 -2.47
C VAL A 198 -3.11 12.51 -3.53
N GLU A 199 -2.62 12.18 -4.72
CA GLU A 199 -2.54 13.10 -5.87
C GLU A 199 -3.93 13.52 -6.35
N GLU A 200 -4.81 12.56 -6.64
CA GLU A 200 -6.17 12.81 -7.14
C GLU A 200 -7.14 13.28 -6.05
N ASN A 201 -6.77 13.14 -4.77
CA ASN A 201 -7.62 13.37 -3.62
C ASN A 201 -8.97 12.61 -3.69
N SER A 202 -8.93 11.36 -4.17
CA SER A 202 -10.09 10.55 -4.49
C SER A 202 -9.83 9.08 -4.18
N LEU A 203 -10.87 8.32 -3.82
CA LEU A 203 -10.79 6.86 -3.63
C LEU A 203 -10.88 6.08 -4.95
N PRO A 204 -11.84 6.35 -5.85
CA PRO A 204 -11.83 5.79 -7.19
C PRO A 204 -10.71 6.45 -8.00
N ILE A 205 -9.76 5.63 -8.43
CA ILE A 205 -8.58 6.03 -9.22
C ILE A 205 -8.34 5.02 -10.33
N ASN A 206 -7.61 5.40 -11.36
CA ASN A 206 -7.08 4.45 -12.33
C ASN A 206 -5.79 3.82 -11.79
N ILE A 207 -5.83 2.52 -11.50
CA ILE A 207 -4.71 1.81 -10.87
C ILE A 207 -3.75 1.34 -11.95
N LYS A 208 -2.50 1.79 -11.88
CA LYS A 208 -1.39 1.24 -12.66
C LYS A 208 -0.77 0.08 -11.90
N ASN A 209 -0.49 -1.02 -12.60
CA ASN A 209 0.16 -2.18 -12.01
C ASN A 209 1.66 -1.94 -11.88
N VAL A 210 2.24 -2.45 -10.79
CA VAL A 210 3.69 -2.49 -10.61
C VAL A 210 4.31 -3.49 -11.59
N SER A 211 5.46 -3.12 -12.16
CA SER A 211 6.32 -4.02 -12.92
C SER A 211 7.24 -4.77 -11.96
N VAL A 212 7.07 -6.09 -11.84
CA VAL A 212 7.91 -6.91 -10.96
C VAL A 212 9.38 -6.85 -11.39
N SER A 213 9.64 -6.83 -12.70
CA SER A 213 11.00 -6.76 -13.24
C SER A 213 11.72 -5.47 -12.87
N GLU A 214 11.03 -4.32 -12.93
CA GLU A 214 11.61 -3.03 -12.52
C GLU A 214 11.85 -2.98 -11.01
N LEU A 215 10.93 -3.55 -10.21
CA LEU A 215 11.06 -3.56 -8.75
C LEU A 215 12.22 -4.45 -8.27
N LEU A 216 12.60 -5.47 -9.03
CA LEU A 216 13.69 -6.39 -8.72
C LEU A 216 15.03 -6.02 -9.38
N GLU A 217 15.12 -4.86 -10.04
CA GLU A 217 16.35 -4.41 -10.72
C GLU A 217 17.58 -4.42 -9.79
N PHE A 218 17.38 -4.05 -8.51
CA PHE A 218 18.43 -3.97 -7.49
C PHE A 218 18.47 -5.17 -6.52
N ALA A 219 17.61 -6.17 -6.72
CA ALA A 219 17.53 -7.34 -5.84
C ALA A 219 18.66 -8.35 -6.15
N ASP A 220 19.04 -9.15 -5.14
CA ASP A 220 20.04 -10.21 -5.30
C ASP A 220 19.61 -11.20 -6.39
N ARG A 221 20.55 -11.52 -7.28
CA ARG A 221 20.34 -12.43 -8.44
C ARG A 221 19.81 -13.82 -8.06
N ASN A 222 19.95 -14.22 -6.79
CA ASN A 222 19.45 -15.48 -6.25
C ASN A 222 17.91 -15.55 -6.15
N LEU A 223 17.21 -14.42 -6.22
CA LEU A 223 15.74 -14.35 -6.21
C LEU A 223 15.13 -14.19 -7.62
N ASN A 224 15.97 -13.99 -8.65
CA ASN A 224 15.56 -13.67 -10.02
C ASN A 224 15.41 -14.92 -10.90
N GLU A 225 14.70 -15.93 -10.41
CA GLU A 225 14.23 -17.01 -11.29
C GLU A 225 13.08 -16.47 -12.16
N GLY A 226 13.22 -16.52 -13.49
CA GLY A 226 12.22 -15.96 -14.41
C GLY A 226 10.80 -16.52 -14.23
N SER A 227 10.68 -17.76 -13.72
CA SER A 227 9.42 -18.38 -13.31
C SER A 227 8.74 -17.63 -12.16
N SER A 228 9.49 -17.22 -11.14
CA SER A 228 9.00 -16.49 -9.97
C SER A 228 8.53 -15.09 -10.34
N ILE A 229 9.23 -14.40 -11.24
CA ILE A 229 8.82 -13.07 -11.74
C ILE A 229 7.46 -13.15 -12.44
N GLN A 230 7.28 -14.10 -13.36
CA GLN A 230 6.01 -14.27 -14.07
C GLN A 230 4.87 -14.65 -13.12
N PHE A 231 5.13 -15.54 -12.17
CA PHE A 231 4.15 -15.93 -11.15
C PHE A 231 3.69 -14.72 -10.34
N VAL A 232 4.63 -13.91 -9.82
CA VAL A 232 4.31 -12.74 -9.00
C VAL A 232 3.56 -11.68 -9.82
N GLN A 233 3.95 -11.47 -11.07
CA GLN A 233 3.25 -10.51 -11.95
C GLN A 233 1.80 -10.96 -12.18
N ASN A 234 1.58 -12.24 -12.44
CA ASN A 234 0.23 -12.80 -12.58
C ASN A 234 -0.57 -12.66 -11.28
N PHE A 235 0.06 -12.91 -10.13
CA PHE A 235 -0.56 -12.75 -8.81
C PHE A 235 -1.03 -11.32 -8.56
N ILE A 236 -0.22 -10.30 -8.88
CA ILE A 236 -0.63 -8.89 -8.75
C ILE A 236 -1.76 -8.55 -9.72
N ASN A 237 -1.63 -8.97 -10.99
CA ASN A 237 -2.63 -8.71 -12.01
C ASN A 237 -3.99 -9.32 -11.61
N GLU A 238 -3.99 -10.57 -11.12
CA GLU A 238 -5.19 -11.24 -10.61
C GLU A 238 -5.91 -10.38 -9.56
N ILE A 239 -5.18 -9.83 -8.58
CA ILE A 239 -5.78 -9.04 -7.49
C ILE A 239 -6.26 -7.68 -7.97
N VAL A 240 -5.50 -7.01 -8.85
CA VAL A 240 -5.82 -5.65 -9.33
C VAL A 240 -6.98 -5.67 -10.33
N GLU A 241 -7.02 -6.70 -11.17
CA GLU A 241 -8.03 -6.89 -12.22
C GLU A 241 -9.26 -7.65 -11.74
N ALA A 242 -9.24 -8.26 -10.54
CA ALA A 242 -10.39 -8.90 -9.91
C ALA A 242 -11.58 -7.94 -9.79
N LYS A 243 -12.37 -7.88 -10.85
CA LYS A 243 -13.59 -7.05 -11.00
C LYS A 243 -14.80 -7.89 -11.39
N ASP A 244 -14.72 -9.22 -11.32
CA ASP A 244 -15.81 -10.13 -11.66
C ASP A 244 -16.97 -9.97 -10.70
N SER A 245 -17.75 -8.95 -11.01
CA SER A 245 -19.01 -8.65 -10.40
C SER A 245 -20.00 -9.74 -10.82
N PRO A 246 -20.94 -10.11 -9.97
CA PRO A 246 -22.14 -10.76 -10.46
C PRO A 246 -22.84 -9.86 -11.51
N PRO A 247 -23.54 -10.44 -12.50
CA PRO A 247 -23.78 -9.86 -13.84
C PRO A 247 -24.48 -8.49 -13.96
N ASP A 248 -24.85 -7.79 -12.88
CA ASP A 248 -25.67 -6.57 -12.92
C ASP A 248 -25.02 -5.29 -12.35
N LEU A 249 -23.72 -5.29 -12.03
CA LEU A 249 -23.02 -4.12 -11.47
C LEU A 249 -22.63 -3.03 -12.51
N LYS A 250 -23.25 -3.02 -13.69
CA LYS A 250 -23.02 -1.98 -14.72
C LYS A 250 -23.82 -0.69 -14.53
N LEU A 251 -24.74 -0.61 -13.58
CA LEU A 251 -25.33 0.68 -13.18
C LEU A 251 -24.58 1.25 -11.98
N SER A 252 -24.02 2.45 -12.14
CA SER A 252 -23.53 3.42 -11.12
C SER A 252 -22.06 3.87 -11.23
N LEU A 253 -21.45 3.87 -12.42
CA LEU A 253 -20.22 4.66 -12.65
C LEU A 253 -20.53 6.09 -13.17
N GLY A 254 -21.81 6.49 -13.21
CA GLY A 254 -22.27 7.76 -13.80
C GLY A 254 -22.76 8.83 -12.82
N LEU A 255 -22.93 8.53 -11.52
CA LEU A 255 -23.45 9.50 -10.54
C LEU A 255 -22.78 9.24 -9.18
N GLN A 256 -21.72 10.00 -8.89
CA GLN A 256 -21.42 10.59 -7.58
C GLN A 256 -20.06 11.31 -7.66
N ASN A 257 -20.04 12.42 -8.41
CA ASN A 257 -19.37 13.59 -7.89
C ASN A 257 -20.11 13.96 -6.60
N ARG A 258 -19.37 14.08 -5.49
CA ARG A 258 -19.81 14.62 -4.19
C ARG A 258 -20.36 13.60 -3.18
N CYS A 259 -19.51 12.70 -2.69
CA CYS A 259 -19.61 12.25 -1.29
C CYS A 259 -19.20 13.42 -0.38
N ASN A 260 -20.13 14.33 -0.10
CA ASN A 260 -19.97 15.24 1.02
C ASN A 260 -20.06 14.40 2.30
N PHE A 261 -18.94 14.20 2.98
CA PHE A 261 -18.94 13.76 4.36
C PHE A 261 -19.74 14.77 5.19
N PRO A 262 -20.58 14.35 6.14
CA PRO A 262 -21.24 15.28 7.03
C PRO A 262 -20.15 16.05 7.79
N GLU A 263 -20.13 17.37 7.60
CA GLU A 263 -19.41 18.29 8.46
C GLU A 263 -20.03 18.16 9.86
N ASP A 264 -19.22 17.73 10.83
CA ASP A 264 -19.61 17.80 12.24
C ASP A 264 -19.98 19.26 12.55
N LYS A 265 -21.25 19.49 12.88
CA LYS A 265 -21.74 20.79 13.33
C LYS A 265 -21.03 21.12 14.63
N ALA A 266 -20.04 22.00 14.56
CA ALA A 266 -19.49 22.68 15.71
C ALA A 266 -20.57 23.60 16.31
N ASP A 267 -20.83 23.40 17.59
CA ASP A 267 -21.67 24.26 18.43
C ASP A 267 -21.09 25.69 18.46
N GLU A 268 -21.94 26.69 18.24
CA GLU A 268 -21.55 28.09 18.06
C GLU A 268 -21.12 28.74 19.38
N GLY A 269 -19.98 29.44 19.35
CA GLY A 269 -19.54 30.32 20.43
C GLY A 269 -18.51 31.36 19.97
N TYR A 270 -19.01 32.49 19.46
CA TYR A 270 -18.35 33.80 19.33
C TYR A 270 -17.25 34.02 18.26
N GLY A 271 -17.71 34.45 17.08
CA GLY A 271 -17.29 35.64 16.33
C GLY A 271 -15.81 35.94 16.06
N LYS A 272 -15.38 35.76 14.80
CA LYS A 272 -14.47 36.68 14.08
C LYS A 272 -14.43 36.44 12.56
N SER A 273 -14.48 37.56 11.84
CA SER A 273 -14.10 37.86 10.44
C SER A 273 -14.21 36.79 9.33
N VAL A 274 -15.03 37.17 8.34
CA VAL A 274 -15.17 36.59 7.00
C VAL A 274 -13.84 36.73 6.23
N ASP A 275 -12.98 35.71 6.26
CA ASP A 275 -11.94 35.44 5.24
C ASP A 275 -11.30 34.01 5.31
N GLU A 276 -11.83 33.08 6.11
CA GLU A 276 -11.24 31.73 6.30
C GLU A 276 -11.94 30.59 5.54
N ALA A 277 -12.81 30.89 4.56
CA ALA A 277 -13.50 29.84 3.81
C ALA A 277 -12.64 29.15 2.73
N ALA A 278 -11.44 29.68 2.43
CA ALA A 278 -10.51 29.10 1.45
C ALA A 278 -9.55 28.06 2.05
N ASP A 279 -9.41 27.98 3.38
CA ASP A 279 -8.36 27.18 4.04
C ASP A 279 -8.81 25.77 4.46
N LEU A 280 -10.11 25.48 4.41
CA LEU A 280 -10.68 24.18 4.77
C LEU A 280 -10.56 23.10 3.66
N SER A 281 -10.22 23.50 2.43
CA SER A 281 -9.92 22.58 1.33
C SER A 281 -8.54 21.90 1.47
N TRP A 282 -7.68 22.38 2.37
CA TRP A 282 -6.28 21.95 2.47
C TRP A 282 -6.10 20.62 3.21
N TYR A 283 -6.95 20.34 4.21
CA TYR A 283 -6.88 19.12 5.02
C TYR A 283 -7.71 17.98 4.42
N SER A 284 -7.24 17.45 3.29
CA SER A 284 -7.75 16.16 2.87
C SER A 284 -7.27 15.08 3.84
N LYS A 285 -8.26 14.38 4.38
CA LYS A 285 -8.07 13.14 5.11
C LYS A 285 -7.16 12.14 4.36
N ILE A 286 -7.29 12.02 3.03
CA ILE A 286 -6.50 11.09 2.19
C ILE A 286 -5.05 11.53 2.14
N ARG A 287 -4.82 12.84 1.99
CA ARG A 287 -3.48 13.41 1.95
C ARG A 287 -2.75 13.25 3.28
N GLU A 288 -3.46 13.39 4.40
CA GLU A 288 -2.89 13.19 5.74
C GLU A 288 -2.49 11.72 5.98
N ASP A 289 -3.31 10.75 5.54
CA ASP A 289 -2.95 9.33 5.63
C ASP A 289 -1.68 9.03 4.81
N GLY A 290 -1.60 9.57 3.59
CA GLY A 290 -0.41 9.45 2.74
C GLY A 290 0.84 10.07 3.36
N PHE A 291 0.69 11.23 3.99
CA PHE A 291 1.76 11.92 4.71
C PHE A 291 2.29 11.06 5.88
N MET A 292 1.39 10.52 6.69
CA MET A 292 1.74 9.68 7.83
C MET A 292 2.41 8.38 7.40
N LEU A 293 1.92 7.75 6.32
CA LEU A 293 2.52 6.55 5.75
C LEU A 293 3.94 6.83 5.21
N TYR A 294 4.12 7.91 4.44
CA TYR A 294 5.42 8.32 3.91
C TYR A 294 6.44 8.55 5.03
N LYS A 295 6.06 9.31 6.05
CA LYS A 295 6.90 9.58 7.23
C LYS A 295 7.28 8.30 7.96
N ASN A 296 6.37 7.33 8.08
CA ASN A 296 6.68 6.03 8.68
C ASN A 296 7.70 5.24 7.85
N LEU A 297 7.57 5.22 6.52
CA LEU A 297 8.54 4.56 5.64
C LEU A 297 9.94 5.18 5.73
N CYS A 298 10.05 6.51 5.72
CA CYS A 298 11.34 7.17 5.94
C CYS A 298 11.94 6.85 7.32
N LYS A 299 11.12 6.69 8.36
CA LYS A 299 11.62 6.28 9.68
C LYS A 299 12.12 4.83 9.66
N LEU A 300 11.43 3.93 8.96
CA LEU A 300 11.84 2.53 8.82
C LEU A 300 13.17 2.39 8.07
N SER A 301 13.39 3.17 7.00
CA SER A 301 14.67 3.19 6.28
C SER A 301 15.85 3.74 7.10
N MET A 302 15.59 4.39 8.24
CA MET A 302 16.61 5.00 9.10
C MET A 302 16.91 4.22 10.39
N LYS A 303 16.20 3.11 10.67
CA LYS A 303 16.43 2.33 11.91
C LYS A 303 17.85 1.77 11.95
N PHE A 304 18.58 1.95 13.05
CA PHE A 304 19.99 1.53 13.14
C PHE A 304 20.15 0.01 13.26
N SER A 305 21.26 -0.50 12.72
CA SER A 305 21.81 -1.84 12.93
C SER A 305 23.14 -1.69 13.68
N SER A 306 23.46 -2.57 14.61
CA SER A 306 24.70 -2.53 15.41
C SER A 306 25.48 -3.80 15.10
N GLU A 307 26.64 -3.69 14.45
CA GLU A 307 27.38 -4.69 13.63
C GLU A 307 27.67 -6.11 14.20
N GLU A 308 26.99 -6.59 15.24
CA GLU A 308 27.33 -7.86 15.92
C GLU A 308 26.17 -8.87 16.01
N ASN A 309 24.95 -8.60 15.50
CA ASN A 309 23.78 -9.45 15.76
C ASN A 309 23.05 -9.94 14.51
N SER A 310 22.44 -11.14 14.56
CA SER A 310 21.59 -11.69 13.48
C SER A 310 20.41 -10.79 13.11
N ASP A 311 19.95 -9.97 14.05
CA ASP A 311 18.93 -8.95 13.83
C ASP A 311 19.35 -7.89 12.78
N ASP A 312 20.66 -7.70 12.58
CA ASP A 312 21.18 -6.73 11.60
C ASP A 312 20.83 -7.10 10.16
N GLN A 313 20.76 -8.39 9.82
CA GLN A 313 20.36 -8.80 8.46
C GLN A 313 18.88 -8.50 8.20
N ILE A 314 18.01 -8.76 9.18
CA ILE A 314 16.58 -8.45 9.09
C ILE A 314 16.38 -6.92 9.04
N LEU A 315 17.11 -6.17 9.85
CA LEU A 315 17.08 -4.71 9.85
C LEU A 315 17.59 -4.14 8.52
N LEU A 316 18.69 -4.65 7.98
CA LEU A 316 19.23 -4.25 6.68
C LEU A 316 18.25 -4.54 5.56
N ARG A 317 17.68 -5.74 5.55
CA ARG A 317 16.63 -6.14 4.60
C ARG A 317 15.42 -5.22 4.68
N GLY A 318 15.00 -4.84 5.89
CA GLY A 318 13.96 -3.83 6.11
C GLY A 318 14.34 -2.45 5.55
N LYS A 319 15.56 -1.99 5.77
CA LYS A 319 16.04 -0.71 5.19
C LYS A 319 15.94 -0.72 3.68
N ILE A 320 16.43 -1.79 3.05
CA ILE A 320 16.39 -1.96 1.59
C ILE A 320 14.95 -1.89 1.10
N LEU A 321 14.03 -2.67 1.67
CA LEU A 321 12.62 -2.62 1.28
C LEU A 321 12.01 -1.23 1.48
N SER A 322 12.31 -0.56 2.59
CA SER A 322 11.78 0.79 2.86
C SER A 322 12.28 1.79 1.81
N LEU A 323 13.54 1.71 1.39
CA LEU A 323 14.11 2.54 0.33
C LEU A 323 13.52 2.20 -1.05
N GLU A 324 13.29 0.93 -1.36
CA GLU A 324 12.60 0.50 -2.58
C GLU A 324 11.18 1.09 -2.65
N LEU A 325 10.41 1.01 -1.56
CA LEU A 325 9.06 1.58 -1.49
C LEU A 325 9.08 3.12 -1.60
N LEU A 326 10.05 3.79 -0.97
CA LEU A 326 10.24 5.23 -1.16
C LEU A 326 10.58 5.56 -2.62
N ASN A 327 11.42 4.76 -3.27
CA ASN A 327 11.74 4.94 -4.69
C ASN A 327 10.50 4.77 -5.58
N VAL A 328 9.62 3.81 -5.28
CA VAL A 328 8.32 3.65 -5.97
C VAL A 328 7.47 4.91 -5.81
N ILE A 329 7.39 5.47 -4.60
CA ILE A 329 6.61 6.69 -4.34
C ILE A 329 7.20 7.87 -5.13
N MET A 330 8.51 8.11 -5.06
CA MET A 330 9.16 9.21 -5.78
C MET A 330 9.10 9.03 -7.30
N GLY A 331 9.21 7.79 -7.78
CA GLY A 331 9.06 7.38 -9.17
C GLY A 331 7.64 7.58 -9.72
N ASN A 332 6.62 7.65 -8.85
CA ASN A 332 5.22 7.89 -9.23
C ASN A 332 4.67 9.23 -8.71
N ALA A 333 5.51 10.08 -8.12
CA ALA A 333 5.10 11.38 -7.59
C ALA A 333 4.51 12.27 -8.70
N GLY A 334 3.29 12.76 -8.46
CA GLY A 334 2.56 13.65 -9.36
C GLY A 334 2.82 15.13 -9.03
N PRO A 335 1.98 16.05 -9.56
CA PRO A 335 2.11 17.48 -9.31
C PRO A 335 2.04 17.86 -7.83
N ILE A 336 1.14 17.25 -7.04
CA ILE A 336 0.94 17.62 -5.63
C ILE A 336 2.23 17.42 -4.83
N TRP A 337 2.91 16.28 -5.00
CA TRP A 337 4.20 16.04 -4.35
C TRP A 337 5.29 17.06 -4.73
N ARG A 338 5.24 17.57 -5.97
CA ARG A 338 6.30 18.40 -6.55
C ARG A 338 6.13 19.90 -6.28
N THR A 339 4.90 20.36 -6.07
CA THR A 339 4.62 21.80 -5.96
C THR A 339 4.04 22.20 -4.60
N ASN A 340 3.41 21.28 -3.87
CA ASN A 340 2.82 21.61 -2.57
C ASN A 340 3.90 21.71 -1.49
N GLU A 341 3.97 22.85 -0.82
CA GLU A 341 5.01 23.13 0.20
C GLU A 341 5.00 22.12 1.34
N ARG A 342 3.84 21.64 1.78
CA ARG A 342 3.74 20.69 2.91
C ARG A 342 4.36 19.34 2.53
N PHE A 343 4.12 18.87 1.31
CA PHE A 343 4.73 17.65 0.78
C PHE A 343 6.22 17.84 0.52
N LEU A 344 6.62 18.95 -0.10
CA LEU A 344 8.04 19.28 -0.30
C LEU A 344 8.80 19.31 1.03
N ASN A 345 8.24 19.96 2.06
CA ASN A 345 8.84 20.03 3.39
C ASN A 345 9.01 18.64 4.01
N VAL A 346 8.11 17.70 3.78
CA VAL A 346 8.30 16.32 4.24
C VAL A 346 9.38 15.58 3.47
N VAL A 347 9.49 15.79 2.16
CA VAL A 347 10.61 15.24 1.39
C VAL A 347 11.93 15.78 1.95
N LYS A 348 12.03 17.10 2.18
CA LYS A 348 13.20 17.74 2.81
C LYS A 348 13.53 17.18 4.19
N GLN A 349 12.55 17.08 5.07
CA GLN A 349 12.79 16.71 6.46
C GLN A 349 13.04 15.21 6.65
N TYR A 350 12.33 14.34 5.92
CA TYR A 350 12.34 12.90 6.17
C TYR A 350 13.11 12.13 5.12
N LEU A 351 12.90 12.39 3.82
CA LEU A 351 13.60 11.64 2.78
C LEU A 351 15.07 12.03 2.73
N CYS A 352 15.40 13.32 2.71
CA CYS A 352 16.79 13.76 2.65
C CYS A 352 17.58 13.26 3.89
N LEU A 353 16.98 13.30 5.09
CA LEU A 353 17.59 12.71 6.27
C LEU A 353 17.80 11.19 6.13
N SER A 354 16.83 10.48 5.53
CA SER A 354 16.97 9.05 5.21
C SER A 354 18.12 8.79 4.23
N LEU A 355 18.25 9.58 3.17
CA LEU A 355 19.35 9.43 2.20
C LEU A 355 20.71 9.68 2.86
N LEU A 356 20.81 10.74 3.67
CA LEU A 356 22.04 11.09 4.39
C LEU A 356 22.47 9.96 5.32
N LYS A 357 21.57 9.43 6.15
CA LYS A 357 21.90 8.33 7.08
C LYS A 357 22.33 7.05 6.36
N ASN A 358 21.70 6.74 5.23
CA ASN A 358 22.01 5.52 4.48
C ASN A 358 23.27 5.66 3.61
N SER A 359 23.68 6.87 3.23
CA SER A 359 24.90 7.08 2.44
C SER A 359 26.20 6.76 3.17
N ALA A 360 26.15 6.69 4.51
CA ALA A 360 27.29 6.29 5.32
C ALA A 360 27.52 4.76 5.31
N LEU A 361 26.54 3.99 4.83
CA LEU A 361 26.61 2.53 4.80
C LEU A 361 27.37 2.03 3.56
N SER A 362 28.25 1.06 3.74
CA SER A 362 29.03 0.42 2.68
C SER A 362 28.26 -0.73 1.98
N VAL A 363 26.95 -0.59 1.80
CA VAL A 363 26.09 -1.61 1.16
C VAL A 363 25.71 -1.18 -0.25
N MET A 364 26.10 -1.96 -1.26
CA MET A 364 25.93 -1.57 -2.67
C MET A 364 24.46 -1.38 -3.08
N THR A 365 23.58 -2.31 -2.71
CA THR A 365 22.14 -2.22 -3.05
C THR A 365 21.52 -0.93 -2.49
N ILE A 366 21.91 -0.54 -1.26
CA ILE A 366 21.48 0.73 -0.68
C ILE A 366 22.00 1.88 -1.54
N TYR A 367 23.28 1.89 -1.89
CA TYR A 367 23.85 2.94 -2.73
C TYR A 367 23.15 3.08 -4.11
N GLN A 368 22.82 1.97 -4.76
CA GLN A 368 22.05 1.96 -6.02
C GLN A 368 20.65 2.56 -5.83
N LEU A 369 19.96 2.22 -4.74
CA LEU A 369 18.67 2.80 -4.39
C LEU A 369 18.78 4.30 -4.08
N LEU A 370 19.83 4.75 -3.39
CA LEU A 370 20.08 6.17 -3.18
C LEU A 370 20.25 6.93 -4.51
N CYS A 371 20.99 6.35 -5.46
CA CYS A 371 21.14 6.92 -6.80
C CYS A 371 19.81 6.95 -7.56
N SER A 372 18.99 5.89 -7.47
CA SER A 372 17.68 5.82 -8.11
C SER A 372 16.68 6.84 -7.52
N ILE A 373 16.66 6.99 -6.19
CA ILE A 373 15.86 8.03 -5.53
C ILE A 373 16.38 9.42 -5.91
N PHE A 374 17.69 9.63 -5.90
CA PHE A 374 18.29 10.91 -6.30
C PHE A 374 17.97 11.25 -7.75
N TRP A 375 17.96 10.29 -8.67
CA TRP A 375 17.46 10.48 -10.03
C TRP A 375 16.03 11.00 -10.04
N ASN A 376 15.13 10.46 -9.20
CA ASN A 376 13.77 10.98 -9.10
C ASN A 376 13.73 12.42 -8.57
N LEU A 377 14.57 12.77 -7.59
CA LEU A 377 14.69 14.16 -7.11
C LEU A 377 15.17 15.09 -8.21
N LEU A 378 16.25 14.71 -8.90
CA LEU A 378 16.83 15.50 -9.97
C LEU A 378 15.94 15.57 -11.22
N SER A 379 15.17 14.53 -11.55
CA SER A 379 14.33 14.54 -12.75
C SER A 379 12.98 15.25 -12.54
N LYS A 380 12.48 15.31 -11.30
CA LYS A 380 11.11 15.79 -11.02
C LYS A 380 10.97 16.91 -10.00
N PHE A 381 11.92 17.05 -9.08
CA PHE A 381 11.80 17.95 -7.92
C PHE A 381 12.80 19.12 -7.95
N ARG A 382 13.48 19.37 -9.08
CA ARG A 382 14.52 20.42 -9.22
C ARG A 382 14.10 21.78 -8.70
N PHE A 383 12.87 22.20 -8.99
CA PHE A 383 12.35 23.50 -8.58
C PHE A 383 12.13 23.59 -7.06
N GLY A 384 11.64 22.52 -6.42
CA GLY A 384 11.28 22.52 -4.99
C GLY A 384 12.42 22.15 -4.04
N LEU A 385 13.45 21.45 -4.55
CA LEU A 385 14.52 20.83 -3.77
C LEU A 385 15.93 21.21 -4.26
N LYS A 386 16.09 22.42 -4.82
CA LYS A 386 17.38 22.91 -5.36
C LYS A 386 18.52 22.76 -4.33
N SER A 387 18.33 23.26 -3.12
CA SER A 387 19.33 23.19 -2.05
C SER A 387 19.75 21.76 -1.72
N GLU A 388 18.78 20.86 -1.59
CA GLU A 388 18.99 19.47 -1.21
C GLU A 388 19.70 18.70 -2.33
N ILE A 389 19.29 18.92 -3.59
CA ILE A 389 19.95 18.33 -4.75
C ILE A 389 21.42 18.79 -4.84
N GLY A 390 21.69 20.08 -4.57
CA GLY A 390 23.05 20.62 -4.50
C GLY A 390 23.93 19.97 -3.42
N ILE A 391 23.34 19.42 -2.35
CA ILE A 391 24.06 18.66 -1.32
C ILE A 391 24.29 17.21 -1.76
N PHE A 392 23.26 16.56 -2.30
CA PHE A 392 23.33 15.14 -2.65
C PHE A 392 24.13 14.86 -3.91
N PHE A 393 24.19 15.78 -4.88
CA PHE A 393 24.94 15.57 -6.10
C PHE A 393 26.44 15.38 -5.81
N PRO A 394 27.14 16.29 -5.10
CA PRO A 394 28.54 16.06 -4.77
C PRO A 394 28.73 14.83 -3.87
N MET A 395 27.80 14.59 -2.95
CA MET A 395 27.89 13.50 -1.98
C MET A 395 27.79 12.11 -2.62
N LEU A 396 26.87 11.92 -3.58
CA LEU A 396 26.61 10.65 -4.23
C LEU A 396 27.45 10.49 -5.51
N ILE A 397 27.58 11.53 -6.33
CA ILE A 397 28.23 11.42 -7.64
C ILE A 397 29.70 11.78 -7.54
N LEU A 398 30.02 13.04 -7.22
CA LEU A 398 31.40 13.55 -7.30
C LEU A 398 32.33 12.82 -6.35
N ARG A 399 31.90 12.59 -5.10
CA ARG A 399 32.69 11.84 -4.10
C ARG A 399 33.14 10.46 -4.62
N VAL A 400 32.30 9.76 -5.37
CA VAL A 400 32.63 8.43 -5.90
C VAL A 400 33.56 8.52 -7.10
N LEU A 401 33.37 9.52 -7.97
CA LEU A 401 34.24 9.73 -9.14
C LEU A 401 35.65 10.17 -8.71
N GLU A 402 35.73 11.12 -7.78
CA GLU A 402 36.97 11.71 -7.26
C GLU A 402 37.69 10.81 -6.26
N ASN A 403 37.03 9.77 -5.74
CA ASN A 403 37.69 8.78 -4.90
C ASN A 403 38.63 7.90 -5.74
N VAL A 404 39.89 8.32 -5.81
CA VAL A 404 40.99 7.59 -6.45
C VAL A 404 41.64 6.59 -5.48
N LEU A 405 41.57 6.86 -4.17
CA LEU A 405 42.29 6.08 -3.15
C LEU A 405 41.65 4.71 -2.87
N GLN A 406 40.32 4.62 -2.89
CA GLN A 406 39.57 3.36 -2.68
C GLN A 406 38.41 3.24 -3.68
N PRO A 407 38.69 3.01 -4.97
CA PRO A 407 37.66 2.99 -6.00
C PRO A 407 36.82 1.71 -5.91
N SER A 408 35.51 1.86 -5.76
CA SER A 408 34.55 0.77 -5.95
C SER A 408 34.07 0.74 -7.39
N PHE A 409 34.45 -0.30 -8.14
CA PHE A 409 34.07 -0.46 -9.55
C PHE A 409 32.55 -0.36 -9.74
N LEU A 410 31.78 -1.07 -8.90
CA LEU A 410 30.33 -1.13 -9.04
C LEU A 410 29.64 0.19 -8.66
N GLN A 411 30.19 0.96 -7.71
CA GLN A 411 29.70 2.33 -7.45
C GLN A 411 30.01 3.25 -8.64
N LYS A 412 31.22 3.20 -9.21
CA LYS A 412 31.60 4.01 -10.38
C LYS A 412 30.72 3.72 -11.58
N ILE A 413 30.48 2.44 -11.91
CA ILE A 413 29.56 2.07 -12.99
C ILE A 413 28.14 2.57 -12.72
N THR A 414 27.64 2.44 -11.49
CA THR A 414 26.30 2.96 -11.13
C THR A 414 26.21 4.48 -11.35
N VAL A 415 27.25 5.22 -10.96
CA VAL A 415 27.32 6.68 -11.16
C VAL A 415 27.42 7.05 -12.64
N LEU A 416 28.22 6.33 -13.42
CA LEU A 416 28.34 6.57 -14.87
C LEU A 416 27.01 6.34 -15.59
N ASN A 417 26.29 5.25 -15.27
CA ASN A 417 24.97 4.99 -15.84
C ASN A 417 23.95 6.08 -15.45
N LEU A 418 24.04 6.59 -14.21
CA LEU A 418 23.20 7.72 -13.77
C LEU A 418 23.52 9.00 -14.57
N LEU A 419 24.80 9.30 -14.79
CA LEU A 419 25.24 10.45 -15.56
C LEU A 419 24.84 10.34 -17.03
N GLU A 420 24.92 9.15 -17.63
CA GLU A 420 24.39 8.88 -18.96
C GLU A 420 22.88 9.17 -19.02
N LYS A 421 22.13 8.76 -18.00
CA LYS A 421 20.70 9.05 -17.92
C LYS A 421 20.41 10.55 -17.78
N ILE A 422 21.24 11.28 -17.03
CA ILE A 422 21.16 12.75 -16.92
C ILE A 422 21.44 13.41 -18.27
N SER A 423 22.45 12.92 -19.01
CA SER A 423 22.84 13.52 -20.28
C SER A 423 21.83 13.30 -21.42
N GLN A 424 20.93 12.32 -21.27
CA GLN A 424 19.84 12.07 -22.21
C GLN A 424 18.73 13.14 -22.18
N ASP A 425 18.63 13.95 -21.13
CA ASP A 425 17.65 15.05 -21.03
C ASP A 425 18.37 16.41 -21.01
N PRO A 426 18.39 17.13 -22.16
CA PRO A 426 19.05 18.44 -22.25
C PRO A 426 18.54 19.46 -21.24
N GLN A 427 17.25 19.38 -20.85
CA GLN A 427 16.68 20.33 -19.89
C GLN A 427 17.26 20.12 -18.49
N ILE A 428 17.51 18.87 -18.09
CA ILE A 428 18.14 18.57 -16.80
C ILE A 428 19.55 19.16 -16.75
N ILE A 429 20.31 19.03 -17.83
CA ILE A 429 21.67 19.60 -17.91
C ILE A 429 21.64 21.12 -17.77
N ILE A 430 20.78 21.79 -18.54
CA ILE A 430 20.62 23.24 -18.51
C ILE A 430 20.19 23.71 -17.12
N ASP A 431 19.16 23.07 -16.55
CA ASP A 431 18.68 23.41 -15.21
C ASP A 431 19.78 23.21 -14.17
N THR A 432 20.59 22.16 -14.28
CA THR A 432 21.70 21.90 -13.36
C THR A 432 22.77 22.97 -13.48
N PHE A 433 23.17 23.33 -14.72
CA PHE A 433 24.14 24.39 -14.97
C PHE A 433 23.69 25.73 -14.38
N VAL A 434 22.45 26.14 -14.67
CA VAL A 434 21.90 27.42 -14.20
C VAL A 434 21.76 27.44 -12.68
N ASN A 435 21.35 26.32 -12.08
CA ASN A 435 21.08 26.28 -10.65
C ASN A 435 22.35 26.19 -9.79
N TYR A 436 23.44 25.61 -10.28
CA TYR A 436 24.59 25.28 -9.45
C TYR A 436 25.91 25.89 -9.90
N ASP A 437 26.12 26.04 -11.20
CA ASP A 437 27.39 26.56 -11.75
C ASP A 437 27.30 28.07 -12.06
N CYS A 438 26.10 28.59 -12.31
CA CYS A 438 25.87 30.03 -12.50
C CYS A 438 25.54 30.78 -11.21
N ASP A 439 25.31 30.06 -10.11
CA ASP A 439 24.95 30.63 -8.80
C ASP A 439 26.20 30.66 -7.91
N VAL A 440 26.66 31.86 -7.55
CA VAL A 440 27.92 32.08 -6.84
C VAL A 440 27.94 31.45 -5.45
N GLU A 441 26.77 31.23 -4.85
CA GLU A 441 26.64 30.62 -3.52
C GLU A 441 26.45 29.09 -3.58
N ALA A 442 26.30 28.52 -4.79
CA ALA A 442 26.09 27.10 -5.01
C ALA A 442 27.40 26.37 -5.36
N PRO A 443 27.47 25.04 -5.16
CA PRO A 443 28.65 24.27 -5.57
C PRO A 443 28.70 24.12 -7.09
N ASN A 444 29.86 24.34 -7.71
CA ASN A 444 30.08 24.03 -9.13
C ASN A 444 29.99 22.52 -9.34
N ILE A 445 28.88 22.06 -9.94
CA ILE A 445 28.57 20.65 -10.12
C ILE A 445 28.99 20.16 -11.50
N LEU A 446 28.72 20.93 -12.56
CA LEU A 446 29.05 20.53 -13.94
C LEU A 446 30.47 20.91 -14.34
N GLU A 447 31.07 21.95 -13.77
CA GLU A 447 32.49 22.25 -14.00
C GLU A 447 33.40 21.11 -13.51
N ARG A 448 32.97 20.43 -12.43
CA ARG A 448 33.69 19.29 -11.84
C ARG A 448 33.36 17.95 -12.49
N TYR A 449 32.36 17.93 -13.38
CA TYR A 449 31.90 16.74 -14.09
C TYR A 449 32.90 16.28 -15.15
#